data_AF-A0A2N1HLQ2-F1
#
_entry.id   AF-A0A2N1HLQ2-F1
#
_cell.length_a   1.000
_cell.length_b   1.000
_cell.length_c   1.000
_cell.angle_alpha   90.00
_cell.angle_beta   90.00
_cell.angle_gamma   90.00
#
_symmetry.space_group_name_H-M   'P 1'
#
loop_
_entity.id
_entity.type
_entity.pdbx_description
1 polymer ?
#
loop_
_entity_poly.entity_id
_entity_poly.type
_entity_poly.pdbx_seq_one_letter_code
_entity_poly.pdbx_strand_id
1 'polypeptide(L)'
;MIEKDYYRLSELQSKFGFSEYDYIYLCEQHNNPIHFFVFSKYFVITEADFTEIRVVGVVNYKGVITLKPHDRRRLLQQGSISITECDLLNKSSITMYETPSGILIDNCFDSRYVLKSLDVNAIPNHSINGRVIDEKNREMMHTESDLLTTTLSFELNDMVVTPKDIDWAKSHLFPTDEMPKKEEDSGERENVFHLYLKGLIKAHPRKGASALWNHILQQHSEENDLIDPYFLLREMSTDKIIWGQENDNDRTMTKGTFKNLVSRFQKNK
;
A
#
# COMPACT_ATOMS: atom_id res chain seq x y z
N MET A 1 -21.55 15.90 17.93
CA MET A 1 -21.58 14.73 17.03
C MET A 1 -20.16 14.22 16.96
N ILE A 2 -19.90 12.97 17.35
CA ILE A 2 -18.55 12.40 17.30
C ILE A 2 -18.31 11.97 15.85
N GLU A 3 -17.35 12.60 15.18
CA GLU A 3 -16.89 12.17 13.87
C GLU A 3 -16.11 10.86 14.06
N LYS A 4 -16.53 9.81 13.37
CA LYS A 4 -15.87 8.50 13.44
C LYS A 4 -14.76 8.43 12.40
N ASP A 5 -13.60 7.92 12.80
CA ASP A 5 -12.49 7.64 11.86
C ASP A 5 -12.80 6.51 10.88
N TYR A 6 -13.75 5.62 11.23
CA TYR A 6 -14.19 4.51 10.40
C TYR A 6 -15.59 4.02 10.78
N TYR A 7 -16.20 3.25 9.89
CA TYR A 7 -17.48 2.57 10.07
C TYR A 7 -17.31 1.07 9.83
N ARG A 8 -18.07 0.24 10.54
CA ARG A 8 -18.18 -1.20 10.23
C ARG A 8 -19.10 -1.42 9.05
N LEU A 9 -18.89 -2.49 8.29
CA LEU A 9 -19.75 -2.86 7.15
C LEU A 9 -21.25 -2.92 7.53
N SER A 10 -21.56 -3.49 8.70
CA SER A 10 -22.94 -3.59 9.20
C SER A 10 -23.62 -2.24 9.46
N GLU A 11 -22.86 -1.14 9.57
CA GLU A 11 -23.42 0.21 9.77
C GLU A 11 -23.89 0.86 8.47
N LEU A 12 -23.39 0.40 7.31
CA LEU A 12 -23.52 1.08 6.02
C LEU A 12 -24.98 1.31 5.62
N GLN A 13 -25.81 0.27 5.69
CA GLN A 13 -27.19 0.34 5.25
C GLN A 13 -27.98 1.36 6.08
N SER A 14 -27.83 1.30 7.40
CA SER A 14 -28.58 2.14 8.33
C SER A 14 -28.17 3.62 8.29
N LYS A 15 -26.90 3.91 7.95
CA LYS A 15 -26.34 5.26 8.01
C LYS A 15 -26.21 5.96 6.66
N PHE A 16 -25.97 5.19 5.60
CA PHE A 16 -25.59 5.73 4.30
C PHE A 16 -26.46 5.22 3.16
N GLY A 17 -27.37 4.28 3.40
CA GLY A 17 -28.37 3.84 2.43
C GLY A 17 -27.89 2.79 1.43
N PHE A 18 -26.68 2.25 1.58
CA PHE A 18 -26.17 1.13 0.79
C PHE A 18 -25.68 0.00 1.71
N SER A 19 -25.80 -1.23 1.25
CA SER A 19 -25.49 -2.43 2.04
C SER A 19 -23.99 -2.75 2.05
N GLU A 20 -23.60 -3.68 2.93
CA GLU A 20 -22.26 -4.27 2.88
C GLU A 20 -21.98 -5.00 1.56
N TYR A 21 -22.99 -5.63 0.97
CA TYR A 21 -22.87 -6.30 -0.33
C TYR A 21 -22.62 -5.31 -1.46
N ASP A 22 -23.26 -4.14 -1.43
CA ASP A 22 -23.02 -3.09 -2.42
C ASP A 22 -21.56 -2.60 -2.35
N TYR A 23 -21.04 -2.41 -1.13
CA TYR A 23 -19.66 -1.99 -0.93
C TYR A 23 -18.65 -3.08 -1.33
N ILE A 24 -18.88 -4.34 -0.95
CA ILE A 24 -18.03 -5.47 -1.36
C ILE A 24 -18.04 -5.60 -2.89
N TYR A 25 -19.20 -5.48 -3.54
CA TYR A 25 -19.29 -5.49 -5.00
C TYR A 25 -18.45 -4.37 -5.63
N LEU A 26 -18.53 -3.14 -5.10
CA LEU A 26 -17.66 -2.05 -5.56
C LEU A 26 -16.18 -2.38 -5.35
N CYS A 27 -15.81 -2.98 -4.22
CA CYS A 27 -14.44 -3.43 -3.97
C CYS A 27 -14.01 -4.57 -4.88
N GLU A 28 -14.91 -5.37 -5.46
CA GLU A 28 -14.61 -6.38 -6.48
C GLU A 28 -14.39 -5.74 -7.85
N GLN A 29 -15.25 -4.78 -8.22
CA GLN A 29 -15.21 -4.12 -9.53
C GLN A 29 -14.10 -3.07 -9.64
N HIS A 30 -13.76 -2.42 -8.52
CA HIS A 30 -12.81 -1.33 -8.46
C HIS A 30 -11.68 -1.64 -7.49
N ASN A 31 -10.53 -1.02 -7.73
CA ASN A 31 -9.37 -1.20 -6.90
C ASN A 31 -9.36 -0.25 -5.68
N ASN A 32 -10.48 -0.20 -4.95
CA ASN A 32 -10.55 0.57 -3.71
C ASN A 32 -9.64 -0.05 -2.65
N PRO A 33 -8.96 0.76 -1.82
CA PRO A 33 -8.29 0.26 -0.63
C PRO A 33 -9.23 -0.56 0.25
N ILE A 34 -8.69 -1.62 0.86
CA ILE A 34 -9.38 -2.41 1.88
C ILE A 34 -8.75 -2.10 3.23
N HIS A 35 -9.58 -1.78 4.21
CA HIS A 35 -9.12 -1.36 5.52
C HIS A 35 -9.57 -2.31 6.63
N PHE A 36 -8.73 -2.39 7.66
CA PHE A 36 -9.03 -3.11 8.90
C PHE A 36 -8.69 -2.25 10.11
N PHE A 37 -9.38 -2.46 11.23
CA PHE A 37 -8.98 -1.86 12.49
C PHE A 37 -8.14 -2.84 13.31
N VAL A 38 -6.96 -2.40 13.74
CA VAL A 38 -6.09 -3.20 14.62
C VAL A 38 -6.10 -2.66 16.05
N PHE A 39 -6.26 -3.58 16.99
CA PHE A 39 -6.17 -3.29 18.41
C PHE A 39 -4.72 -3.45 18.86
N SER A 40 -4.01 -2.33 19.06
CA SER A 40 -2.69 -2.26 19.71
C SER A 40 -1.73 -3.37 19.26
N LYS A 41 -1.09 -3.18 18.11
CA LYS A 41 -0.11 -4.12 17.55
C LYS A 41 1.22 -3.44 17.29
N TYR A 42 2.29 -4.22 17.39
CA TYR A 42 3.63 -3.73 17.09
C TYR A 42 3.93 -3.88 15.60
N PHE A 43 4.57 -2.86 15.05
CA PHE A 43 5.01 -2.85 13.67
C PHE A 43 6.44 -2.32 13.61
N VAL A 44 7.24 -2.90 12.73
CA VAL A 44 8.42 -2.24 12.20
C VAL A 44 7.97 -1.36 11.05
N ILE A 45 8.26 -0.07 11.12
CA ILE A 45 7.95 0.87 10.05
C ILE A 45 9.13 0.98 9.08
N THR A 46 8.81 0.97 7.78
CA THR A 46 9.79 0.98 6.71
C THR A 46 9.53 2.12 5.72
N GLU A 47 10.59 2.59 5.10
CA GLU A 47 10.57 3.49 3.96
C GLU A 47 11.33 2.80 2.83
N ALA A 48 10.65 2.48 1.73
CA ALA A 48 11.29 1.88 0.57
C ALA A 48 11.53 2.94 -0.51
N ASP A 49 12.68 2.83 -1.18
CA ASP A 49 12.87 3.41 -2.50
C ASP A 49 13.20 2.29 -3.51
N PHE A 50 13.50 2.66 -4.77
CA PHE A 50 13.82 1.68 -5.81
C PHE A 50 15.17 0.96 -5.62
N THR A 51 15.90 1.25 -4.53
CA THR A 51 17.25 0.71 -4.29
C THR A 51 17.36 -0.04 -2.97
N GLU A 52 16.72 0.45 -1.92
CA GLU A 52 16.82 -0.12 -0.58
C GLU A 52 15.51 0.04 0.20
N ILE A 53 15.32 -0.85 1.18
CA ILE A 53 14.28 -0.69 2.18
C ILE A 53 14.97 -0.21 3.46
N ARG A 54 14.52 0.94 3.97
CA ARG A 54 15.06 1.55 5.17
C ARG A 54 14.14 1.26 6.34
N VAL A 55 14.72 0.79 7.44
CA VAL A 55 13.95 0.66 8.67
C VAL A 55 14.02 1.96 9.45
N VAL A 56 12.85 2.48 9.80
CA VAL A 56 12.64 3.81 10.37
C VAL A 56 12.44 3.74 11.88
N GLY A 57 11.79 2.69 12.38
CA GLY A 57 11.38 2.59 13.79
C GLY A 57 10.56 1.35 14.08
N VAL A 58 10.33 1.11 15.37
CA VAL A 58 9.32 0.19 15.85
C VAL A 58 8.22 1.01 16.53
N VAL A 59 6.96 0.67 16.26
CA VAL A 59 5.80 1.40 16.76
C VAL A 59 4.78 0.47 17.35
N ASN A 60 4.07 0.95 18.38
CA ASN A 60 2.77 0.38 18.73
C ASN A 60 1.68 1.20 18.04
N TYR A 61 0.77 0.52 17.35
CA TYR A 61 -0.27 1.14 16.54
C TYR A 61 -1.66 0.64 16.94
N LYS A 62 -2.59 1.58 17.11
CA LYS A 62 -4.00 1.31 17.38
C LYS A 62 -4.86 2.19 16.48
N GLY A 63 -5.25 1.66 15.33
CA GLY A 63 -5.96 2.44 14.33
C GLY A 63 -6.31 1.62 13.11
N VAL A 64 -6.67 2.33 12.04
CA VAL A 64 -6.99 1.73 10.74
C VAL A 64 -5.70 1.41 10.00
N ILE A 65 -5.61 0.22 9.43
CA ILE A 65 -4.57 -0.18 8.48
C ILE A 65 -5.19 -0.43 7.11
N THR A 66 -4.37 -0.34 6.07
CA THR A 66 -4.75 -0.62 4.68
C THR A 66 -4.01 -1.86 4.19
N LEU A 67 -4.74 -2.78 3.57
CA LEU A 67 -4.15 -3.94 2.91
C LEU A 67 -3.29 -3.53 1.72
N LYS A 68 -2.21 -4.28 1.50
CA LYS A 68 -1.45 -4.19 0.27
C LYS A 68 -2.27 -4.65 -0.94
N PRO A 69 -2.01 -4.14 -2.15
CA PRO A 69 -2.81 -4.47 -3.33
C PRO A 69 -2.82 -5.96 -3.69
N HIS A 70 -1.71 -6.68 -3.45
CA HIS A 70 -1.61 -8.12 -3.71
C HIS A 70 -2.53 -8.93 -2.77
N ASP A 71 -2.63 -8.51 -1.51
CA ASP A 71 -3.44 -9.16 -0.48
C ASP A 71 -4.94 -8.91 -0.64
N ARG A 72 -5.35 -7.75 -1.19
CA ARG A 72 -6.77 -7.46 -1.49
C ARG A 72 -7.42 -8.56 -2.33
N ARG A 73 -6.76 -9.01 -3.41
CA ARG A 73 -7.32 -10.04 -4.30
C ARG A 73 -7.51 -11.38 -3.58
N ARG A 74 -6.55 -11.75 -2.74
CA ARG A 74 -6.59 -13.00 -1.95
C ARG A 74 -7.76 -12.95 -0.96
N LEU A 75 -7.93 -11.84 -0.24
CA LEU A 75 -9.04 -11.67 0.70
C LEU A 75 -10.40 -11.78 0.01
N LEU A 76 -10.61 -11.07 -1.10
CA LEU A 76 -11.90 -11.09 -1.82
C LEU A 76 -12.24 -12.49 -2.36
N GLN A 77 -11.24 -13.28 -2.75
CA GLN A 77 -11.44 -14.65 -3.26
C GLN A 77 -11.64 -15.69 -2.15
N GLN A 78 -10.91 -15.57 -1.04
CA GLN A 78 -10.83 -16.59 0.01
C GLN A 78 -11.72 -16.28 1.22
N GLY A 79 -12.23 -15.05 1.34
CA GLY A 79 -13.03 -14.58 2.48
C GLY A 79 -12.22 -14.32 3.75
N SER A 80 -10.96 -14.73 3.80
CA SER A 80 -10.03 -14.49 4.91
C SER A 80 -8.60 -14.34 4.39
N ILE A 81 -7.76 -13.69 5.19
CA ILE A 81 -6.35 -13.51 4.85
C ILE A 81 -5.48 -13.46 6.10
N SER A 82 -4.22 -13.85 5.96
CA SER A 82 -3.17 -13.55 6.94
C SER A 82 -2.07 -12.76 6.27
N ILE A 83 -1.75 -11.60 6.84
CA ILE A 83 -0.78 -10.65 6.28
C ILE A 83 0.39 -10.45 7.23
N THR A 84 1.55 -10.19 6.67
CA THR A 84 2.76 -9.76 7.40
C THR A 84 3.00 -8.27 7.26
N GLU A 85 2.41 -7.61 6.26
CA GLU A 85 2.68 -6.23 5.90
C GLU A 85 1.37 -5.48 5.57
N CYS A 86 1.34 -4.20 5.89
CA CYS A 86 0.19 -3.32 5.64
C CYS A 86 0.65 -1.85 5.65
N ASP A 87 -0.22 -0.94 5.26
CA ASP A 87 0.00 0.50 5.47
C ASP A 87 -0.75 0.97 6.71
N LEU A 88 -0.05 1.65 7.62
CA LEU A 88 -0.65 2.33 8.76
C LEU A 88 -1.24 3.65 8.27
N LEU A 89 -2.56 3.79 8.40
CA LEU A 89 -3.29 4.90 7.78
C LEU A 89 -2.91 6.27 8.36
N ASN A 90 -2.82 6.36 9.69
CA ASN A 90 -2.71 7.64 10.39
C ASN A 90 -1.57 7.64 11.42
N LYS A 91 -0.59 8.53 11.27
CA LYS A 91 0.48 8.71 12.27
C LYS A 91 -0.03 8.99 13.68
N SER A 92 -1.18 9.68 13.82
CA SER A 92 -1.80 9.97 15.12
C SER A 92 -2.28 8.72 15.89
N SER A 93 -2.42 7.58 15.20
CA SER A 93 -2.77 6.30 15.80
C SER A 93 -1.56 5.51 16.33
N ILE A 94 -0.35 6.06 16.18
CA ILE A 94 0.87 5.56 16.82
C ILE A 94 0.84 5.96 18.30
N THR A 95 0.85 4.97 19.19
CA THR A 95 0.78 5.15 20.65
C THR A 95 2.16 5.10 21.30
N MET A 96 3.14 4.47 20.63
CA MET A 96 4.52 4.34 21.07
C MET A 96 5.45 4.32 19.85
N TYR A 97 6.64 4.89 19.99
CA TYR A 97 7.72 4.81 19.01
C TYR A 97 9.04 4.50 19.72
N GLU A 98 9.86 3.63 19.13
CA GLU A 98 11.21 3.33 19.57
C GLU A 98 12.16 3.12 18.39
N THR A 99 13.45 3.37 18.64
CA THR A 99 14.50 3.11 17.65
C THR A 99 14.70 1.61 17.49
N PRO A 100 14.82 1.07 16.26
CA PRO A 100 15.00 -0.36 16.06
C PRO A 100 16.39 -0.79 16.53
N SER A 101 16.50 -1.99 17.11
CA SER A 101 17.79 -2.61 17.35
C SER A 101 18.32 -3.25 16.05
N GLY A 102 19.63 -3.21 15.83
CA GLY A 102 20.23 -3.85 14.63
C GLY A 102 19.93 -5.35 14.56
N ILE A 103 19.92 -6.02 15.71
CA ILE A 103 19.65 -7.45 15.82
C ILE A 103 18.20 -7.77 15.43
N LEU A 104 17.22 -6.95 15.83
CA LEU A 104 15.84 -7.10 15.38
C LEU A 104 15.75 -7.01 13.85
N ILE A 105 16.53 -6.12 13.25
CA ILE A 105 16.52 -5.95 11.79
C ILE A 105 17.10 -7.17 11.09
N ASP A 106 18.28 -7.63 11.52
CA ASP A 106 18.94 -8.81 10.95
C ASP A 106 18.08 -10.08 11.05
N ASN A 107 17.25 -10.14 12.08
CA ASN A 107 16.35 -11.26 12.34
C ASN A 107 15.04 -11.16 11.53
N CYS A 108 14.35 -10.02 11.58
CA CYS A 108 13.05 -9.85 10.93
C CYS A 108 13.15 -9.64 9.41
N PHE A 109 14.34 -9.30 8.91
CA PHE A 109 14.56 -8.86 7.54
C PHE A 109 15.87 -9.41 6.94
N ASP A 110 15.85 -9.74 5.65
CA ASP A 110 17.07 -10.12 4.92
C ASP A 110 18.08 -8.97 4.83
N SER A 111 19.29 -9.23 4.33
CA SER A 111 20.38 -8.26 4.10
C SER A 111 20.08 -7.07 3.17
N ARG A 112 18.82 -6.90 2.76
CA ARG A 112 18.32 -5.78 1.92
C ARG A 112 17.92 -4.54 2.72
N TYR A 113 17.94 -4.62 4.06
CA TYR A 113 17.45 -3.57 4.93
C TYR A 113 18.57 -2.73 5.52
N VAL A 114 18.43 -1.41 5.42
CA VAL A 114 19.40 -0.46 5.98
C VAL A 114 18.76 0.26 7.16
N LEU A 115 19.41 0.20 8.32
CA LEU A 115 18.95 0.93 9.50
C LEU A 115 19.16 2.44 9.29
N LYS A 116 18.07 3.20 9.27
CA LYS A 116 18.11 4.66 9.27
C LYS A 116 17.29 5.15 10.45
N SER A 117 17.96 5.41 11.57
CA SER A 117 17.30 6.03 12.72
C SER A 117 16.80 7.41 12.32
N LEU A 118 15.48 7.55 12.20
CA LEU A 118 14.80 8.81 11.91
C LEU A 118 14.05 9.28 13.16
N ASP A 119 13.90 10.60 13.30
CA ASP A 119 12.98 11.15 14.29
C ASP A 119 11.53 10.74 13.91
N VAL A 120 10.70 10.38 14.89
CA VAL A 120 9.27 10.10 14.70
C VAL A 120 8.55 11.24 13.95
N ASN A 121 9.02 12.48 14.12
CA ASN A 121 8.51 13.66 13.44
C ASN A 121 8.76 13.64 11.92
N ALA A 122 9.82 12.95 11.47
CA ALA A 122 10.15 12.80 10.05
C ALA A 122 9.28 11.74 9.34
N ILE A 123 8.54 10.91 10.08
CA ILE A 123 7.61 9.94 9.51
C ILE A 123 6.46 10.68 8.82
N PRO A 124 6.11 10.33 7.57
CA PRO A 124 4.97 10.94 6.87
C PRO A 124 3.67 10.73 7.66
N ASN A 125 2.74 11.68 7.51
CA ASN A 125 1.49 11.65 8.28
C ASN A 125 0.51 10.54 7.81
N HIS A 126 0.74 9.94 6.65
CA HIS A 126 -0.16 9.00 5.98
C HIS A 126 0.61 7.85 5.32
N SER A 127 -0.06 6.70 5.19
CA SER A 127 0.39 5.50 4.46
C SER A 127 1.82 5.07 4.81
N ILE A 128 2.03 4.76 6.08
CA ILE A 128 3.33 4.33 6.60
C ILE A 128 3.43 2.81 6.44
N ASN A 129 4.39 2.31 5.67
CA ASN A 129 4.57 0.86 5.52
C ASN A 129 4.94 0.25 6.88
N GLY A 130 4.18 -0.75 7.31
CA GLY A 130 4.36 -1.45 8.57
C GLY A 130 4.42 -2.95 8.34
N ARG A 131 5.49 -3.58 8.82
CA ARG A 131 5.61 -5.04 8.96
C ARG A 131 5.26 -5.45 10.38
N VAL A 132 4.38 -6.44 10.50
CA VAL A 132 3.86 -6.92 11.79
C VAL A 132 4.96 -7.63 12.57
N ILE A 133 5.10 -7.31 13.85
CA ILE A 133 5.93 -8.05 14.80
C ILE A 133 5.14 -8.32 16.09
N ASP A 134 5.51 -9.36 16.83
CA ASP A 134 4.95 -9.62 18.16
C ASP A 134 5.86 -9.06 19.28
N GLU A 135 5.41 -9.21 20.52
CA GLU A 135 6.17 -8.76 21.70
C GLU A 135 7.48 -9.55 21.87
N LYS A 136 7.51 -10.83 21.50
CA LYS A 136 8.72 -11.65 21.56
C LYS A 136 9.77 -11.18 20.56
N ASN A 137 9.33 -10.82 19.35
CA ASN A 137 10.14 -10.21 18.29
C ASN A 137 10.75 -8.93 18.82
N ARG A 138 9.91 -8.02 19.33
CA ARG A 138 10.35 -6.74 19.90
C ARG A 138 11.37 -6.92 21.03
N GLU A 139 11.12 -7.84 21.96
CA GLU A 139 11.95 -8.08 23.14
C GLU A 139 13.14 -9.00 22.88
N MET A 140 13.31 -9.48 21.64
CA MET A 140 14.37 -10.42 21.24
C MET A 140 14.37 -11.72 22.07
N MET A 141 13.19 -12.14 22.54
CA MET A 141 13.02 -13.38 23.29
C MET A 141 12.87 -14.57 22.34
N HIS A 142 13.89 -14.81 21.52
CA HIS A 142 13.93 -15.89 20.54
C HIS A 142 15.11 -16.84 20.73
N THR A 143 14.87 -18.10 20.38
CA THR A 143 15.88 -19.13 20.15
C THR A 143 16.21 -19.20 18.66
N GLU A 144 17.35 -19.80 18.29
CA GLU A 144 17.77 -19.94 16.87
C GLU A 144 16.74 -20.70 15.99
N SER A 145 15.76 -21.39 16.59
CA SER A 145 14.71 -22.13 15.90
C SER A 145 13.39 -21.38 15.70
N ASP A 146 13.22 -20.18 16.26
CA ASP A 146 11.94 -19.48 16.21
C ASP A 146 11.73 -18.79 14.85
N LEU A 147 10.61 -19.10 14.19
CA LEU A 147 10.17 -18.36 13.01
C LEU A 147 9.71 -16.96 13.42
N LEU A 148 10.35 -15.94 12.88
CA LEU A 148 10.13 -14.53 13.22
C LEU A 148 8.93 -13.90 12.49
N THR A 149 8.15 -14.72 11.77
CA THR A 149 7.03 -14.25 10.96
C THR A 149 5.77 -14.17 11.82
N THR A 150 5.50 -12.98 12.34
CA THR A 150 4.19 -12.65 12.94
C THR A 150 3.22 -12.22 11.85
N THR A 151 1.97 -12.68 11.95
CA THR A 151 0.90 -12.32 11.01
C THR A 151 -0.29 -11.69 11.72
N LEU A 152 -1.06 -10.90 10.98
CA LEU A 152 -2.41 -10.50 11.35
C LEU A 152 -3.40 -11.24 10.47
N SER A 153 -4.40 -11.87 11.09
CA SER A 153 -5.47 -12.57 10.39
C SER A 153 -6.75 -11.75 10.40
N PHE A 154 -7.42 -11.66 9.26
CA PHE A 154 -8.65 -10.91 9.08
C PHE A 154 -9.65 -11.71 8.26
N GLU A 155 -10.93 -11.56 8.58
CA GLU A 155 -12.04 -12.01 7.75
C GLU A 155 -12.60 -10.84 6.93
N LEU A 156 -13.21 -11.12 5.79
CA LEU A 156 -13.82 -10.11 4.92
C LEU A 156 -14.84 -9.24 5.70
N ASN A 157 -15.58 -9.84 6.62
CA ASN A 157 -16.58 -9.14 7.42
C ASN A 157 -15.98 -8.21 8.49
N ASP A 158 -14.68 -8.34 8.80
CA ASP A 158 -13.98 -7.46 9.74
C ASP A 158 -13.60 -6.10 9.12
N MET A 159 -13.80 -5.94 7.81
CA MET A 159 -13.48 -4.73 7.08
C MET A 159 -14.12 -3.50 7.72
N VAL A 160 -13.37 -2.41 7.65
CA VAL A 160 -13.83 -1.09 8.04
C VAL A 160 -13.81 -0.16 6.83
N VAL A 161 -14.65 0.86 6.88
CA VAL A 161 -14.85 1.80 5.78
C VAL A 161 -14.55 3.20 6.30
N THR A 162 -13.61 3.91 5.66
CA THR A 162 -13.26 5.27 6.06
C THR A 162 -14.28 6.27 5.52
N PRO A 163 -14.38 7.49 6.06
CA PRO A 163 -15.23 8.54 5.48
C PRO A 163 -14.98 8.78 3.99
N LYS A 164 -13.70 8.73 3.55
CA LYS A 164 -13.30 8.87 2.14
C LYS A 164 -13.88 7.75 1.26
N ASP A 165 -13.92 6.53 1.77
CA ASP A 165 -14.50 5.38 1.06
C ASP A 165 -16.03 5.47 0.99
N ILE A 166 -16.69 6.02 2.02
CA ILE A 166 -18.13 6.27 2.01
C ILE A 166 -18.49 7.26 0.90
N ASP A 167 -17.76 8.37 0.81
CA ASP A 167 -18.00 9.38 -0.21
C ASP A 167 -17.76 8.83 -1.62
N TRP A 168 -16.70 8.03 -1.78
CA TRP A 168 -16.41 7.32 -3.03
C TRP A 168 -17.50 6.29 -3.39
N ALA A 169 -17.97 5.49 -2.44
CA ALA A 169 -19.02 4.49 -2.70
C ALA A 169 -20.34 5.16 -3.10
N LYS A 170 -20.71 6.25 -2.43
CA LYS A 170 -21.90 7.04 -2.77
C LYS A 170 -21.84 7.58 -4.19
N SER A 171 -20.67 8.07 -4.64
CA SER A 171 -20.53 8.62 -5.99
C SER A 171 -20.71 7.55 -7.08
N HIS A 172 -20.47 6.27 -6.79
CA HIS A 172 -20.63 5.16 -7.73
C HIS A 172 -22.03 4.56 -7.70
N LEU A 173 -22.65 4.44 -6.53
CA LEU A 173 -23.97 3.82 -6.36
C LEU A 173 -25.13 4.78 -6.62
N PHE A 174 -24.93 6.07 -6.30
CA PHE A 174 -25.93 7.11 -6.44
C PHE A 174 -25.38 8.26 -7.29
N PRO A 175 -25.06 8.04 -8.57
CA PRO A 175 -24.56 9.09 -9.44
C PRO A 175 -25.64 10.18 -9.55
N THR A 176 -25.39 11.34 -8.94
CA THR A 176 -26.18 12.55 -9.20
C THR A 176 -25.79 13.11 -10.57
N ASP A 177 -26.77 13.60 -11.34
CA ASP A 177 -26.54 14.30 -12.62
C ASP A 177 -25.59 15.50 -12.48
N GLU A 178 -25.44 16.02 -11.26
CA GLU A 178 -24.40 16.95 -10.84
C GLU A 178 -23.19 16.18 -10.27
N MET A 179 -22.50 15.36 -11.08
CA MET A 179 -21.12 15.07 -10.73
C MET A 179 -20.37 16.41 -10.87
N PRO A 180 -19.69 16.92 -9.82
CA PRO A 180 -18.65 17.89 -10.07
C PRO A 180 -17.72 17.19 -11.06
N LYS A 181 -17.62 17.73 -12.28
CA LYS A 181 -16.53 17.38 -13.18
C LYS A 181 -15.30 17.43 -12.30
N LYS A 182 -14.63 16.29 -12.05
CA LYS A 182 -13.30 16.29 -11.45
C LYS A 182 -12.59 17.42 -12.18
N GLU A 183 -12.26 18.51 -11.48
CA GLU A 183 -11.42 19.53 -12.07
C GLU A 183 -10.22 18.74 -12.55
N GLU A 184 -10.08 18.62 -13.87
CA GLU A 184 -8.81 18.26 -14.46
C GLU A 184 -7.89 19.35 -13.94
N ASP A 185 -7.18 19.03 -12.87
CA ASP A 185 -6.12 19.84 -12.30
C ASP A 185 -5.10 19.97 -13.44
N SER A 186 -5.34 21.01 -14.24
CA SER A 186 -4.56 21.42 -15.41
C SER A 186 -3.29 22.16 -14.96
N GLY A 187 -3.00 22.14 -13.66
CA GLY A 187 -1.67 22.36 -13.15
C GLY A 187 -0.74 21.25 -13.61
N GLU A 188 0.49 21.61 -13.99
CA GLU A 188 1.59 20.72 -14.37
C GLU A 188 2.05 19.79 -13.22
N ARG A 189 1.13 19.09 -12.54
CA ARG A 189 1.47 18.00 -11.64
C ARG A 189 2.00 16.87 -12.51
N GLU A 190 3.30 16.66 -12.41
CA GLU A 190 3.98 15.56 -13.07
C GLU A 190 3.24 14.24 -12.77
N ASN A 191 2.81 13.55 -13.83
CA ASN A 191 2.07 12.28 -13.72
C ASN A 191 2.82 11.32 -12.77
N VAL A 192 2.14 10.81 -11.74
CA VAL A 192 2.74 9.95 -10.69
C VAL A 192 3.44 8.73 -11.29
N PHE A 193 2.93 8.21 -12.41
CA PHE A 193 3.58 7.12 -13.13
C PHE A 193 4.89 7.55 -13.83
N HIS A 194 4.99 8.81 -14.26
CA HIS A 194 6.24 9.36 -14.78
C HIS A 194 7.28 9.47 -13.65
N LEU A 195 6.88 9.91 -12.45
CA LEU A 195 7.76 9.94 -11.28
C LEU A 195 8.27 8.53 -10.93
N TYR A 196 7.36 7.54 -10.91
CA TYR A 196 7.69 6.12 -10.76
C TYR A 196 8.74 5.68 -11.80
N LEU A 197 8.50 5.93 -13.10
CA LEU A 197 9.43 5.53 -14.16
C LEU A 197 10.78 6.22 -14.06
N LYS A 198 10.82 7.51 -13.71
CA LYS A 198 12.07 8.24 -13.53
C LYS A 198 12.89 7.66 -12.38
N GLY A 199 12.25 7.32 -11.26
CA GLY A 199 12.87 6.63 -10.12
C GLY A 199 13.46 5.29 -10.53
N LEU A 200 12.68 4.47 -11.23
CA LEU A 200 13.10 3.16 -11.71
C LEU A 200 14.30 3.25 -12.69
N ILE A 201 14.27 4.20 -13.64
CA ILE A 201 15.38 4.44 -14.58
C ILE A 201 16.64 4.92 -13.85
N LYS A 202 16.49 5.67 -12.76
CA LYS A 202 17.61 6.11 -11.92
C LYS A 202 18.23 4.93 -11.17
N ALA A 203 17.43 4.03 -10.63
CA ALA A 203 17.88 2.82 -9.94
C ALA A 203 18.55 1.80 -10.88
N HIS A 204 18.14 1.74 -12.15
CA HIS A 204 18.69 0.79 -13.13
C HIS A 204 19.23 1.49 -14.40
N PRO A 205 20.29 2.30 -14.30
CA PRO A 205 20.75 3.16 -15.40
C PRO A 205 21.25 2.38 -16.62
N ARG A 206 21.66 1.12 -16.45
CA ARG A 206 22.16 0.25 -17.53
C ARG A 206 21.07 -0.54 -18.26
N LYS A 207 19.84 -0.57 -17.75
CA LYS A 207 18.74 -1.32 -18.37
C LYS A 207 18.07 -0.45 -19.44
N GLY A 208 18.05 -0.93 -20.68
CA GLY A 208 17.23 -0.35 -21.74
C GLY A 208 15.74 -0.62 -21.51
N ALA A 209 14.87 0.07 -22.25
CA ALA A 209 13.43 0.00 -22.05
C ALA A 209 12.82 -1.42 -22.07
N SER A 210 13.28 -2.29 -22.99
CA SER A 210 12.83 -3.70 -23.03
C SER A 210 13.29 -4.50 -21.81
N ALA A 211 14.51 -4.24 -21.31
CA ALA A 211 15.06 -4.91 -20.14
C ALA A 211 14.37 -4.44 -18.86
N LEU A 212 14.01 -3.15 -18.77
CA LEU A 212 13.19 -2.60 -17.68
C LEU A 212 11.80 -3.23 -17.65
N TRP A 213 11.12 -3.34 -18.79
CA TRP A 213 9.82 -4.02 -18.84
C TRP A 213 9.87 -5.44 -18.28
N ASN A 214 10.81 -6.25 -18.76
CA ASN A 214 10.93 -7.64 -18.31
C ASN A 214 11.34 -7.71 -16.83
N HIS A 215 12.12 -6.75 -16.35
CA HIS A 215 12.49 -6.66 -14.95
C HIS A 215 11.26 -6.38 -14.07
N ILE A 216 10.41 -5.40 -14.44
CA ILE A 216 9.18 -5.13 -13.69
C ILE A 216 8.25 -6.35 -13.73
N LEU A 217 8.08 -6.98 -14.89
CA LEU A 217 7.22 -8.14 -15.03
C LEU A 217 7.65 -9.29 -14.10
N GLN A 218 8.94 -9.59 -14.09
CA GLN A 218 9.49 -10.64 -13.25
C GLN A 218 9.35 -10.29 -11.76
N GLN A 219 9.74 -9.08 -11.36
CA GLN A 219 9.74 -8.68 -9.95
C GLN A 219 8.32 -8.51 -9.40
N HIS A 220 7.37 -8.09 -10.23
CA HIS A 220 5.95 -8.02 -9.86
C HIS A 220 5.35 -9.42 -9.63
N SER A 221 5.77 -10.42 -10.42
CA SER A 221 5.37 -11.82 -10.18
C SER A 221 6.01 -12.44 -8.93
N GLU A 222 7.16 -11.91 -8.51
CA GLU A 222 7.87 -12.31 -7.29
C GLU A 222 7.44 -11.47 -6.05
N GLU A 223 6.43 -10.60 -6.19
CA GLU A 223 5.94 -9.69 -5.13
C GLU A 223 7.06 -8.87 -4.46
N ASN A 224 8.05 -8.41 -5.26
CA ASN A 224 9.16 -7.61 -4.72
C ASN A 224 8.81 -6.12 -4.66
N ASP A 225 8.60 -5.61 -3.45
CA ASP A 225 8.26 -4.21 -3.15
C ASP A 225 9.27 -3.17 -3.68
N LEU A 226 10.54 -3.54 -3.90
CA LEU A 226 11.55 -2.59 -4.43
C LEU A 226 11.25 -2.12 -5.86
N ILE A 227 10.48 -2.91 -6.62
CA ILE A 227 10.12 -2.52 -7.99
C ILE A 227 8.93 -1.55 -8.03
N ASP A 228 8.15 -1.50 -6.95
CA ASP A 228 6.99 -0.64 -6.80
C ASP A 228 6.84 -0.15 -5.36
N PRO A 229 7.79 0.67 -4.87
CA PRO A 229 7.81 1.15 -3.50
C PRO A 229 6.60 2.01 -3.14
N TYR A 230 5.85 2.47 -4.16
CA TYR A 230 4.66 3.28 -4.02
C TYR A 230 3.36 2.50 -4.22
N PHE A 231 3.44 1.17 -4.41
CA PHE A 231 2.29 0.29 -4.64
C PHE A 231 1.33 0.81 -5.74
N LEU A 232 1.91 1.42 -6.78
CA LEU A 232 1.21 2.05 -7.88
C LEU A 232 0.75 1.03 -8.93
N LEU A 233 1.55 -0.03 -9.15
CA LEU A 233 1.29 -1.08 -10.12
C LEU A 233 0.20 -2.03 -9.60
N ARG A 234 -0.83 -2.24 -10.41
CA ARG A 234 -1.97 -3.11 -10.06
C ARG A 234 -1.90 -4.45 -10.75
N GLU A 235 -1.60 -4.41 -12.04
CA GLU A 235 -1.42 -5.59 -12.87
C GLU A 235 -0.30 -5.33 -13.86
N MET A 236 0.52 -6.35 -14.07
CA MET A 236 1.47 -6.35 -15.17
C MET A 236 1.37 -7.66 -15.93
N SER A 237 1.16 -7.57 -17.24
CA SER A 237 1.19 -8.68 -18.17
C SER A 237 2.36 -8.56 -19.14
N THR A 238 2.44 -9.48 -20.10
CA THR A 238 3.48 -9.47 -21.14
C THR A 238 3.37 -8.25 -22.08
N ASP A 239 2.18 -7.64 -22.18
CA ASP A 239 1.82 -6.63 -23.16
C ASP A 239 1.25 -5.32 -22.59
N LYS A 240 0.75 -5.30 -21.35
CA LYS A 240 0.19 -4.12 -20.68
C LYS A 240 0.63 -3.98 -19.22
N ILE A 241 0.65 -2.74 -18.75
CA ILE A 241 0.72 -2.36 -17.33
C ILE A 241 -0.57 -1.63 -16.99
N ILE A 242 -1.16 -1.98 -15.86
CA ILE A 242 -2.28 -1.30 -15.24
C ILE A 242 -1.78 -0.68 -13.93
N TRP A 243 -2.04 0.61 -13.74
CA TRP A 243 -1.67 1.34 -12.54
C TRP A 243 -2.80 2.29 -12.13
N GLY A 244 -2.85 2.66 -10.85
CA GLY A 244 -3.91 3.53 -10.36
C GLY A 244 -3.60 4.05 -8.96
N GLN A 245 -4.10 5.24 -8.64
CA GLN A 245 -4.10 5.73 -7.27
C GLN A 245 -5.37 5.27 -6.55
N GLU A 246 -5.35 5.29 -5.22
CA GLU A 246 -6.53 5.02 -4.41
C GLU A 246 -7.71 5.89 -4.86
N ASN A 247 -8.86 5.26 -5.09
CA ASN A 247 -10.12 5.92 -5.42
C ASN A 247 -10.09 6.67 -6.77
N ASP A 248 -9.09 6.38 -7.63
CA ASP A 248 -9.05 6.81 -9.03
C ASP A 248 -9.27 5.63 -9.98
N ASN A 249 -9.67 5.93 -11.21
CA ASN A 249 -9.82 4.90 -12.23
C ASN A 249 -8.45 4.34 -12.64
N ASP A 250 -8.40 3.03 -12.84
CA ASP A 250 -7.21 2.35 -13.34
C ASP A 250 -6.83 2.90 -14.72
N ARG A 251 -5.53 3.16 -14.89
CA ARG A 251 -4.91 3.59 -16.14
C ARG A 251 -4.16 2.43 -16.74
N THR A 252 -4.23 2.31 -18.07
CA THR A 252 -3.59 1.22 -18.80
C THR A 252 -2.61 1.76 -19.83
N MET A 253 -1.49 1.07 -20.00
CA MET A 253 -0.48 1.39 -21.00
C MET A 253 0.09 0.12 -21.60
N THR A 254 0.29 0.13 -22.92
CA THR A 254 0.92 -0.99 -23.63
C THR A 254 2.44 -0.97 -23.49
N LYS A 255 3.07 -2.13 -23.70
CA LYS A 255 4.52 -2.29 -23.77
C LYS A 255 5.20 -1.35 -24.76
N GLY A 256 4.56 -1.08 -25.89
CA GLY A 256 5.06 -0.12 -26.88
C GLY A 256 5.15 1.30 -26.32
N THR A 257 4.05 1.77 -25.73
CA THR A 257 3.98 3.11 -25.14
C THR A 257 4.96 3.26 -23.96
N PHE A 258 5.07 2.24 -23.11
CA PHE A 258 6.08 2.20 -22.04
C PHE A 258 7.49 2.39 -22.58
N LYS A 259 7.85 1.64 -23.63
CA LYS A 259 9.21 1.69 -24.19
C LYS A 259 9.55 3.06 -24.76
N ASN A 260 8.58 3.68 -25.42
CA ASN A 260 8.73 5.04 -25.95
C ASN A 260 8.93 6.05 -24.82
N LEU A 261 8.15 5.94 -23.75
CA LEU A 261 8.24 6.82 -22.59
C LEU A 261 9.58 6.70 -21.87
N VAL A 262 10.05 5.48 -21.60
CA VAL A 262 11.38 5.23 -21.01
C VAL A 262 12.49 5.79 -21.90
N SER A 263 12.43 5.54 -23.21
CA SER A 263 13.43 6.05 -24.15
C SER A 263 13.47 7.58 -24.16
N ARG A 264 12.32 8.24 -24.05
CA ARG A 264 12.23 9.70 -23.94
C ARG A 264 12.89 10.20 -22.65
N PHE A 265 12.63 9.56 -21.51
CA PHE A 265 13.24 9.94 -20.24
C PHE A 265 14.75 9.66 -20.18
N GLN A 266 15.22 8.60 -20.86
CA GLN A 266 16.65 8.31 -20.96
C GLN A 266 17.40 9.29 -21.88
N LYS A 267 16.74 9.84 -22.91
CA LYS A 267 17.31 10.86 -23.82
C LYS A 267 17.37 12.26 -23.22
N ASN A 268 16.53 12.55 -22.23
CA ASN A 268 16.44 13.84 -21.56
C ASN A 268 17.24 13.88 -20.23
N LYS A 269 18.13 12.90 -20.00
CA LYS A 269 19.16 12.94 -18.94
C LYS A 269 20.39 13.68 -19.44
#